data_AF-A0A6F9XNG5-F1
#
_entry.id   AF-A0A6F9XNG5-F1
#
_cell.length_a   1.000
_cell.length_b   1.000
_cell.length_c   1.000
_cell.angle_alpha   90.00
_cell.angle_beta   90.00
_cell.angle_gamma   90.00
#
_symmetry.space_group_name_H-M   'P 1'
#
loop_
_entity.id
_entity.type
_entity.pdbx_description
1 polymer ?
#
loop_
_entity_poly.entity_id
_entity_poly.type
_entity_poly.pdbx_seq_one_letter_code
_entity_poly.pdbx_strand_id
1 'polypeptide(L)'
;MNDLVIMHDKQAVTTSLKVAEVFEKKHQHVMEAIRKLTVENSTVRKMFGEDSYLNSRNQKQPMYYMNRDGFTLLAMGFTGSKVMEFKLKYIEAFNRMEQALKEQQVTPFKLPQNYHEALLQLAEQVEINEANQPKVDYYDEFLNNKGLITTTLIAKQYGMSAVELNKFLHAKGVIYKESGKKAWVLYANYAGLGLADYEEFAPNERTIRKTLKWTAKGERFIRDLLAQEGIKSNTQLAEEVALSEPEIEYDGPYFSASEIAWQLRLPNEWVKIIGELANREHLKPIFNDSNIFCRKTFDEYGRLRWEYTKYGARKIEAAINEELSKNVG
;
A
#
# COMPACT_ATOMS: atom_id res chain seq x y z
N MET A 1 0.74 -12.61 2.68
CA MET A 1 1.20 -12.50 1.29
C MET A 1 1.19 -13.89 0.70
N ASN A 2 0.38 -14.13 -0.33
CA ASN A 2 0.17 -15.46 -0.90
C ASN A 2 0.44 -15.41 -2.40
N ASP A 3 1.68 -15.05 -2.74
CA ASP A 3 2.06 -14.78 -4.13
C ASP A 3 2.22 -16.11 -4.88
N LEU A 4 1.44 -16.27 -5.95
CA LEU A 4 1.41 -17.47 -6.79
C LEU A 4 2.66 -17.60 -7.67
N VAL A 5 3.31 -16.47 -7.94
CA VAL A 5 4.49 -16.33 -8.79
C VAL A 5 5.48 -15.43 -8.05
N ILE A 6 6.76 -15.79 -8.11
CA ILE A 6 7.87 -15.11 -7.46
C ILE A 6 8.99 -14.83 -8.46
N MET A 7 9.83 -13.85 -8.16
CA MET A 7 11.01 -13.57 -8.96
C MET A 7 12.15 -14.51 -8.56
N HIS A 8 12.69 -15.24 -9.54
CA HIS A 8 13.92 -16.03 -9.39
C HIS A 8 14.77 -15.87 -10.65
N ASP A 9 16.05 -15.54 -10.52
CA ASP A 9 16.98 -15.34 -11.64
C ASP A 9 16.45 -14.41 -12.76
N LYS A 10 15.80 -13.29 -12.38
CA LYS A 10 15.17 -12.32 -13.30
C LYS A 10 14.03 -12.90 -14.14
N GLN A 11 13.50 -14.07 -13.80
CA GLN A 11 12.34 -14.68 -14.43
C GLN A 11 11.20 -14.81 -13.43
N ALA A 12 9.98 -14.56 -13.91
CA ALA A 12 8.76 -14.91 -13.21
C ALA A 12 8.64 -16.43 -13.15
N VAL A 13 8.69 -17.01 -11.95
CA VAL A 13 8.58 -18.46 -11.74
C VAL A 13 7.63 -18.78 -10.61
N THR A 14 7.21 -20.03 -10.53
CA THR A 14 6.49 -20.57 -9.38
C THR A 14 7.16 -21.82 -8.85
N THR A 15 6.78 -22.24 -7.65
CA THR A 15 7.33 -23.43 -7.01
C THR A 15 6.37 -24.61 -7.06
N SER A 16 6.92 -25.81 -7.15
CA SER A 16 6.18 -27.07 -6.96
C SER A 16 5.41 -27.12 -5.62
N LEU A 17 5.88 -26.42 -4.59
CA LEU A 17 5.20 -26.27 -3.30
C LEU A 17 3.91 -25.45 -3.43
N LYS A 18 4.00 -24.29 -4.09
CA LYS A 18 2.84 -23.43 -4.33
C LYS A 18 1.80 -24.13 -5.21
N VAL A 19 2.26 -24.87 -6.23
CA VAL A 19 1.39 -25.72 -7.05
C VAL A 19 0.70 -26.80 -6.19
N ALA A 20 1.44 -27.47 -5.31
CA ALA A 20 0.86 -28.49 -4.43
C ALA A 20 -0.22 -27.91 -3.51
N GLU A 21 0.04 -26.75 -2.93
CA GLU A 21 -0.91 -25.99 -2.09
C GLU A 21 -2.18 -25.63 -2.87
N VAL A 22 -2.03 -25.01 -4.05
CA VAL A 22 -3.14 -24.49 -4.86
C VAL A 22 -4.03 -25.59 -5.41
N PHE A 23 -3.44 -26.71 -5.86
CA PHE A 23 -4.19 -27.82 -6.41
C PHE A 23 -4.66 -28.83 -5.35
N GLU A 24 -4.45 -28.53 -4.06
CA GLU A 24 -4.78 -29.40 -2.94
C GLU A 24 -4.18 -30.82 -3.12
N LYS A 25 -2.95 -30.88 -3.67
CA LYS A 25 -2.22 -32.12 -3.95
C LYS A 25 -1.05 -32.29 -2.99
N LYS A 26 -0.69 -33.54 -2.72
CA LYS A 26 0.58 -33.84 -2.03
C LYS A 26 1.75 -33.37 -2.90
N HIS A 27 2.71 -32.66 -2.31
CA HIS A 27 3.90 -32.16 -3.01
C HIS A 27 4.66 -33.27 -3.74
N GLN A 28 4.73 -34.46 -3.14
CA GLN A 28 5.30 -35.64 -3.79
C GLN A 28 4.66 -35.96 -5.15
N HIS A 29 3.34 -35.89 -5.27
CA HIS A 29 2.64 -36.17 -6.55
C HIS A 29 2.96 -35.10 -7.60
N VAL A 30 3.16 -33.85 -7.18
CA VAL A 30 3.57 -32.76 -8.09
C VAL A 30 5.00 -33.00 -8.59
N MET A 31 5.92 -33.39 -7.70
CA MET A 31 7.29 -33.76 -8.07
C MET A 31 7.34 -34.94 -9.04
N GLU A 32 6.51 -35.96 -8.81
CA GLU A 32 6.39 -37.13 -9.71
C GLU A 32 5.84 -36.74 -11.08
N ALA A 33 4.82 -35.87 -11.14
CA ALA A 33 4.25 -35.37 -12.39
C ALA A 33 5.30 -34.59 -13.20
N ILE A 34 6.09 -33.73 -12.56
CA ILE A 34 7.17 -32.98 -13.21
C ILE A 34 8.23 -33.95 -13.76
N ARG A 35 8.67 -34.92 -12.95
CA ARG A 35 9.65 -35.93 -13.40
C ARG A 35 9.14 -36.71 -14.60
N LYS A 36 7.88 -37.15 -14.58
CA LYS A 36 7.25 -37.85 -15.71
C LYS A 36 7.27 -36.99 -16.98
N LEU A 37 6.89 -35.72 -16.91
CA LEU A 37 6.92 -34.79 -18.05
C LEU A 37 8.33 -34.62 -18.62
N THR A 38 9.35 -34.49 -17.74
CA THR A 38 10.75 -34.33 -18.19
C THR A 38 11.36 -35.60 -18.78
N VAL A 39 10.88 -36.78 -18.39
CA VAL A 39 11.29 -38.07 -18.97
C VAL A 39 10.62 -38.31 -20.32
N GLU A 40 9.32 -38.00 -20.43
CA GLU A 40 8.56 -38.14 -21.67
C GLU A 40 9.05 -37.18 -22.77
N ASN A 41 9.47 -35.98 -22.40
CA ASN A 41 10.03 -35.03 -23.34
C ASN A 41 11.17 -34.21 -22.70
N SER A 42 12.40 -34.48 -23.12
CA SER A 42 13.60 -33.82 -22.60
C SER A 42 13.62 -32.31 -22.86
N THR A 43 12.92 -31.82 -23.89
CA THR A 43 12.86 -30.37 -24.18
C THR A 43 12.10 -29.59 -23.11
N VAL A 44 11.23 -30.25 -22.35
CA VAL A 44 10.45 -29.66 -21.27
C VAL A 44 11.33 -29.43 -20.03
N ARG A 45 12.45 -30.14 -19.90
CA ARG A 45 13.37 -30.00 -18.76
C ARG A 45 13.85 -28.55 -18.56
N LYS A 46 14.00 -27.77 -19.64
CA LYS A 46 14.38 -26.34 -19.56
C LYS A 46 13.34 -25.45 -18.89
N MET A 47 12.09 -25.93 -18.74
CA MET A 47 11.00 -25.20 -18.08
C MET A 47 10.97 -25.42 -16.56
N PHE A 48 11.80 -26.34 -16.04
CA PHE A 48 11.85 -26.76 -14.65
C PHE A 48 13.27 -26.62 -14.08
N GLY A 49 13.46 -25.73 -13.10
CA GLY A 49 14.71 -25.58 -12.35
C GLY A 49 14.67 -26.38 -11.05
N GLU A 50 15.70 -27.19 -10.78
CA GLU A 50 15.81 -27.94 -9.53
C GLU A 50 16.37 -27.07 -8.41
N ASP A 51 15.72 -27.12 -7.25
CA ASP A 51 16.22 -26.52 -6.02
C ASP A 51 15.70 -27.30 -4.79
N SER A 52 15.73 -26.68 -3.63
CA SER A 52 15.47 -27.31 -2.35
C SER A 52 14.94 -26.30 -1.35
N TYR A 53 14.16 -26.78 -0.40
CA TYR A 53 13.60 -25.99 0.69
C TYR A 53 13.85 -26.68 2.03
N LEU A 54 13.75 -25.92 3.12
CA LEU A 54 13.81 -26.47 4.47
C LEU A 54 12.39 -26.80 4.94
N ASN A 55 12.18 -28.03 5.41
CA ASN A 55 10.91 -28.41 6.03
C ASN A 55 10.83 -27.89 7.48
N SER A 56 9.68 -28.12 8.14
CA SER A 56 9.44 -27.72 9.54
C SER A 56 10.39 -28.37 10.57
N ARG A 57 11.21 -29.35 10.15
CA ARG A 57 12.23 -30.01 10.95
C ARG A 57 13.66 -29.58 10.55
N ASN A 58 13.80 -28.48 9.81
CA ASN A 58 15.08 -27.98 9.26
C ASN A 58 15.81 -29.00 8.37
N GLN A 59 15.10 -29.93 7.73
CA GLN A 59 15.68 -30.87 6.78
C GLN A 59 15.50 -30.35 5.36
N LYS A 60 16.56 -30.46 4.56
CA LYS A 60 16.56 -30.09 3.15
C LYS A 60 15.72 -31.08 2.34
N GLN A 61 14.75 -30.57 1.58
CA GLN A 61 13.84 -31.33 0.73
C GLN A 61 13.88 -30.77 -0.70
N PRO A 62 13.78 -31.60 -1.75
CA PRO A 62 13.85 -31.14 -3.13
C PRO A 62 12.58 -30.39 -3.53
N MET A 63 12.70 -29.38 -4.39
CA MET A 63 11.58 -28.70 -5.05
C MET A 63 11.96 -28.28 -6.47
N TYR A 64 10.96 -28.01 -7.31
CA TYR A 64 11.17 -27.36 -8.61
C TYR A 64 10.68 -25.91 -8.60
N TYR A 65 11.45 -25.03 -9.24
CA TYR A 65 10.97 -23.82 -9.87
C TYR A 65 10.46 -24.14 -11.27
N MET A 66 9.41 -23.45 -11.72
CA MET A 66 8.91 -23.58 -13.08
C MET A 66 8.45 -22.24 -13.63
N ASN A 67 8.73 -22.01 -14.91
CA ASN A 67 8.25 -20.83 -15.62
C ASN A 67 6.77 -20.99 -16.06
N ARG A 68 6.24 -20.00 -16.75
CA ARG A 68 4.86 -20.00 -17.27
C ARG A 68 4.53 -21.24 -18.08
N ASP A 69 5.42 -21.65 -18.99
CA ASP A 69 5.21 -22.78 -19.88
C ASP A 69 5.21 -24.11 -19.12
N GLY A 70 6.18 -24.28 -18.21
CA GLY A 70 6.30 -25.47 -17.36
C GLY A 70 5.09 -25.64 -16.45
N PHE A 71 4.62 -24.55 -15.85
CA PHE A 71 3.38 -24.56 -15.07
C PHE A 71 2.17 -24.93 -15.94
N THR A 72 2.03 -24.29 -17.11
CA THR A 72 0.87 -24.50 -17.98
C THR A 72 0.77 -25.96 -18.41
N LEU A 73 1.89 -26.55 -18.80
CA LEU A 73 1.98 -27.96 -19.17
C LEU A 73 1.63 -28.88 -18.00
N LEU A 74 2.14 -28.58 -16.80
CA LEU A 74 1.84 -29.34 -15.59
C LEU A 74 0.34 -29.27 -15.23
N ALA A 75 -0.25 -28.07 -15.28
CA ALA A 75 -1.65 -27.81 -14.94
C ALA A 75 -2.63 -28.39 -15.99
N MET A 76 -2.20 -28.58 -17.23
CA MET A 76 -2.99 -29.30 -18.26
C MET A 76 -3.21 -30.77 -17.89
N GLY A 77 -2.24 -31.40 -17.20
CA GLY A 77 -2.35 -32.78 -16.72
C GLY A 77 -3.22 -32.95 -15.46
N PHE A 78 -3.64 -31.86 -14.81
CA PHE A 78 -4.48 -31.91 -13.63
C PHE A 78 -5.96 -31.79 -13.99
N THR A 79 -6.78 -32.70 -13.47
CA THR A 79 -8.24 -32.72 -13.63
C THR A 79 -8.91 -32.35 -12.30
N GLY A 80 -9.99 -31.55 -12.36
CA GLY A 80 -10.76 -31.13 -11.18
C GLY A 80 -11.65 -29.90 -11.45
N SER A 81 -12.75 -29.77 -10.71
CA SER A 81 -13.73 -28.69 -10.88
C SER A 81 -13.16 -27.28 -10.62
N LYS A 82 -12.17 -27.16 -9.73
CA LYS A 82 -11.49 -25.90 -9.42
C LYS A 82 -10.35 -25.54 -10.40
N VAL A 83 -9.93 -26.46 -11.28
CA VAL A 83 -8.73 -26.29 -12.12
C VAL A 83 -8.87 -25.14 -13.12
N MET A 84 -10.07 -24.91 -13.66
CA MET A 84 -10.30 -23.86 -14.66
C MET A 84 -10.11 -22.46 -14.08
N GLU A 85 -10.70 -22.20 -12.92
CA GLU A 85 -10.55 -20.92 -12.20
C GLU A 85 -9.09 -20.68 -11.81
N PHE A 86 -8.37 -21.72 -11.38
CA PHE A 86 -6.95 -21.61 -11.07
C PHE A 86 -6.07 -21.34 -12.29
N LYS A 87 -6.36 -21.98 -13.44
CA LYS A 87 -5.68 -21.68 -14.71
C LYS A 87 -5.81 -20.20 -15.07
N LEU A 88 -7.00 -19.62 -14.91
CA LEU A 88 -7.25 -18.21 -15.17
C LEU A 88 -6.46 -17.30 -14.21
N LYS A 89 -6.52 -17.55 -12.89
CA LYS A 89 -5.76 -16.79 -11.89
C LYS A 89 -4.26 -16.83 -12.13
N TYR A 90 -3.75 -17.95 -12.63
CA TYR A 90 -2.33 -18.11 -12.92
C TYR A 90 -1.86 -17.39 -14.17
N ILE A 91 -2.66 -17.46 -15.24
CA ILE A 91 -2.43 -16.69 -16.47
C ILE A 91 -2.38 -15.20 -16.13
N GLU A 92 -3.31 -14.73 -15.30
CA GLU A 92 -3.35 -13.35 -14.84
C GLU A 92 -2.11 -12.98 -14.00
N ALA A 93 -1.71 -13.82 -13.03
CA ALA A 93 -0.53 -13.57 -12.21
C ALA A 93 0.76 -13.48 -13.04
N PHE A 94 0.93 -14.38 -14.03
CA PHE A 94 2.06 -14.31 -14.96
C PHE A 94 1.99 -13.08 -15.87
N ASN A 95 0.82 -12.76 -16.43
CA ASN A 95 0.67 -11.58 -17.28
C ASN A 95 0.97 -10.28 -16.51
N ARG A 96 0.51 -10.16 -15.26
CA ARG A 96 0.83 -9.02 -14.39
C ARG A 96 2.34 -8.91 -14.13
N MET A 97 3.01 -10.03 -13.89
CA MET A 97 4.45 -10.05 -13.63
C MET A 97 5.28 -9.81 -14.90
N GLU A 98 4.87 -10.34 -16.04
CA GLU A 98 5.44 -10.03 -17.36
C GLU A 98 5.22 -8.56 -17.74
N GLN A 99 4.06 -8.00 -17.42
CA GLN A 99 3.77 -6.58 -17.65
C GLN A 99 4.62 -5.70 -16.74
N ALA A 100 4.78 -6.04 -15.47
CA ALA A 100 5.71 -5.35 -14.57
C ALA A 100 7.16 -5.42 -15.08
N LEU A 101 7.58 -6.56 -15.67
CA LEU A 101 8.88 -6.68 -16.33
C LEU A 101 8.99 -5.82 -17.60
N LYS A 102 7.92 -5.72 -18.40
CA LYS A 102 7.89 -4.84 -19.58
C LYS A 102 7.94 -3.37 -19.17
N GLU A 103 7.17 -2.97 -18.17
CA GLU A 103 7.14 -1.60 -17.65
C GLU A 103 8.48 -1.21 -16.98
N GLN A 104 9.14 -2.14 -16.29
CA GLN A 104 10.52 -1.95 -15.82
C GLN A 104 11.55 -1.90 -16.96
N GLN A 105 11.28 -2.51 -18.12
CA GLN A 105 12.13 -2.47 -19.32
C GLN A 105 11.84 -1.25 -20.23
N VAL A 106 10.85 -0.40 -19.93
CA VAL A 106 10.54 0.84 -20.69
C VAL A 106 11.46 2.03 -20.32
N THR A 107 12.51 1.79 -19.54
CA THR A 107 13.77 2.53 -19.75
C THR A 107 14.80 1.58 -20.34
N PRO A 108 14.90 1.47 -21.67
CA PRO A 108 15.94 0.66 -22.25
C PRO A 108 17.27 1.37 -21.99
N PHE A 109 18.03 0.89 -21.01
CA PHE A 109 19.46 1.14 -20.94
C PHE A 109 20.10 0.39 -22.14
N LYS A 110 19.92 0.96 -23.35
CA LYS A 110 20.72 0.60 -24.52
C LYS A 110 22.13 1.08 -24.21
N LEU A 111 23.06 0.15 -24.03
CA LEU A 111 24.48 0.52 -24.06
C LEU A 111 24.73 1.22 -25.40
N PRO A 112 25.25 2.46 -25.39
CA PRO A 112 25.50 3.22 -26.61
C PRO A 112 26.43 2.42 -27.52
N GLN A 113 26.06 2.27 -28.80
CA GLN A 113 26.80 1.40 -29.71
C GLN A 113 28.09 2.05 -30.23
N ASN A 114 28.21 3.36 -30.06
CA ASN A 114 29.38 4.14 -30.44
C ASN A 114 29.61 5.31 -29.47
N TYR A 115 30.82 5.87 -29.53
CA TYR A 115 31.26 6.95 -28.64
C TYR A 115 30.41 8.23 -28.76
N HIS A 116 29.86 8.50 -29.95
CA HIS A 116 29.01 9.67 -30.18
C HIS A 116 27.68 9.59 -29.42
N GLU A 117 27.03 8.42 -29.46
CA GLU A 117 25.77 8.17 -28.73
C GLU A 117 25.99 8.19 -27.21
N ALA A 118 27.14 7.71 -26.73
CA ALA A 118 27.51 7.75 -25.32
C ALA A 118 27.67 9.19 -24.80
N LEU A 119 28.29 10.06 -25.59
CA LEU A 119 28.46 11.48 -25.25
C LEU A 119 27.13 12.23 -25.21
N LEU A 120 26.22 11.94 -26.15
CA LEU A 120 24.89 12.56 -26.17
C LEU A 120 24.06 12.17 -24.94
N GLN A 121 24.05 10.89 -24.57
CA GLN A 121 23.37 10.43 -23.35
C GLN A 121 23.99 11.01 -22.07
N LEU A 122 25.32 11.13 -22.03
CA LEU A 122 26.00 11.76 -20.90
C LEU A 122 25.62 13.24 -20.79
N ALA A 123 25.57 13.96 -21.91
CA ALA A 123 25.15 15.35 -21.94
C ALA A 123 23.69 15.51 -21.48
N GLU A 124 22.78 14.65 -21.95
CA GLU A 124 21.38 14.64 -21.51
C GLU A 124 21.25 14.33 -20.01
N GLN A 125 22.02 13.36 -19.49
CA GLN A 125 22.05 13.07 -18.06
C GLN A 125 22.63 14.22 -17.24
N VAL A 126 23.67 14.89 -17.74
CA VAL A 126 24.25 16.07 -17.08
C VAL A 126 23.23 17.20 -17.06
N GLU A 127 22.53 17.48 -18.17
CA GLU A 127 21.46 18.48 -18.21
C GLU A 127 20.31 18.15 -17.26
N ILE A 128 19.88 16.88 -17.18
CA ILE A 128 18.86 16.43 -16.22
C ILE A 128 19.37 16.59 -14.78
N ASN A 129 20.63 16.26 -14.51
CA ASN A 129 21.23 16.39 -13.18
C ASN A 129 21.41 17.87 -12.79
N GLU A 130 21.81 18.74 -13.71
CA GLU A 130 21.92 20.19 -13.52
C GLU A 130 20.54 20.83 -13.36
N ALA A 131 19.53 20.42 -14.12
CA ALA A 131 18.16 20.87 -13.94
C ALA A 131 17.54 20.39 -12.61
N ASN A 132 18.01 19.26 -12.08
CA ASN A 132 17.62 18.75 -10.77
C ASN A 132 18.45 19.34 -9.62
N GLN A 133 19.63 19.93 -9.86
CA GLN A 133 20.42 20.62 -8.83
C GLN A 133 19.59 21.64 -8.04
N PRO A 134 18.84 22.59 -8.64
CA PRO A 134 18.09 23.56 -7.85
C PRO A 134 17.01 22.92 -6.96
N LYS A 135 16.48 21.74 -7.32
CA LYS A 135 15.57 20.98 -6.45
C LYS A 135 16.33 20.32 -5.30
N VAL A 136 17.47 19.68 -5.59
CA VAL A 136 18.34 19.05 -4.58
C VAL A 136 18.88 20.10 -3.61
N ASP A 137 19.36 21.23 -4.10
CA ASP A 137 19.84 22.37 -3.32
C ASP A 137 18.72 22.99 -2.48
N TYR A 138 17.50 23.13 -3.00
CA TYR A 138 16.34 23.55 -2.22
C TYR A 138 16.01 22.55 -1.11
N TYR A 139 16.07 21.24 -1.38
CA TYR A 139 15.88 20.22 -0.34
C TYR A 139 17.01 20.26 0.68
N ASP A 140 18.27 20.41 0.27
CA ASP A 140 19.41 20.50 1.18
C ASP A 140 19.38 21.79 2.01
N GLU A 141 18.93 22.92 1.46
CA GLU A 141 18.69 24.18 2.18
C GLU A 141 17.50 24.07 3.15
N PHE A 142 16.40 23.43 2.73
CA PHE A 142 15.25 23.12 3.59
C PHE A 142 15.62 22.14 4.73
N LEU A 143 16.46 21.14 4.45
CA LEU A 143 16.98 20.17 5.41
C LEU A 143 18.00 20.81 6.38
N ASN A 144 18.70 21.86 5.94
CA ASN A 144 19.66 22.63 6.76
C ASN A 144 19.00 23.73 7.58
N ASN A 145 17.74 24.09 7.30
CA ASN A 145 17.02 25.04 8.12
C ASN A 145 16.75 24.42 9.51
N LYS A 146 17.08 25.14 10.59
CA LYS A 146 16.91 24.69 11.98
C LYS A 146 15.43 24.68 12.42
N GLY A 147 14.53 24.21 11.56
CA GLY A 147 13.15 23.93 11.93
C GLY A 147 13.13 22.71 12.84
N LEU A 148 12.99 22.92 14.15
CA LEU A 148 12.80 21.83 15.10
C LEU A 148 11.38 21.29 14.98
N ILE A 149 11.26 20.05 14.52
CA ILE A 149 10.00 19.36 14.28
C ILE A 149 9.61 18.56 15.52
N THR A 150 8.37 18.72 15.97
CA THR A 150 7.88 17.96 17.12
C THR A 150 7.58 16.51 16.73
N THR A 151 7.81 15.57 17.65
CA THR A 151 7.41 14.16 17.48
C THR A 151 5.94 14.01 17.11
N THR A 152 5.07 14.91 17.61
CA THR A 152 3.65 14.94 17.30
C THR A 152 3.38 15.20 15.81
N LEU A 153 4.13 16.12 15.19
CA LEU A 153 3.93 16.44 13.78
C LEU A 153 4.31 15.25 12.88
N ILE A 154 5.44 14.60 13.19
CA ILE A 154 5.88 13.39 12.49
C ILE A 154 4.85 12.27 12.68
N ALA A 155 4.46 11.98 13.91
CA ALA A 155 3.50 10.91 14.23
C ALA A 155 2.16 11.09 13.49
N LYS A 156 1.66 12.33 13.38
CA LYS A 156 0.40 12.65 12.70
C LYS A 156 0.44 12.29 11.20
N GLN A 157 1.58 12.41 10.54
CA GLN A 157 1.73 12.03 9.12
C GLN A 157 1.54 10.52 8.90
N TYR A 158 1.73 9.72 9.94
CA TYR A 158 1.57 8.26 9.93
C TYR A 158 0.30 7.80 10.67
N GLY A 159 -0.61 8.73 10.99
CA GLY A 159 -1.87 8.40 11.67
C GLY A 159 -1.70 7.88 13.10
N MET A 160 -0.53 8.08 13.72
CA MET A 160 -0.24 7.61 15.08
C MET A 160 -0.06 8.77 16.04
N SER A 161 -0.19 8.48 17.34
CA SER A 161 0.08 9.42 18.41
C SER A 161 1.58 9.59 18.66
N ALA A 162 1.98 10.74 19.21
CA ALA A 162 3.35 10.95 19.65
C ALA A 162 3.81 9.91 20.69
N VAL A 163 2.88 9.33 21.47
CA VAL A 163 3.18 8.28 22.44
C VAL A 163 3.55 6.98 21.75
N GLU A 164 2.82 6.58 20.72
CA GLU A 164 3.11 5.39 19.92
C GLU A 164 4.44 5.52 19.18
N LEU A 165 4.68 6.67 18.55
CA LEU A 165 5.97 6.93 17.89
C LEU A 165 7.14 6.88 18.88
N ASN A 166 6.99 7.47 20.08
CA ASN A 166 8.04 7.39 21.09
C ASN A 166 8.26 5.96 21.62
N LYS A 167 7.20 5.16 21.76
CA LYS A 167 7.32 3.73 22.12
C LYS A 167 8.07 2.95 21.04
N PHE A 168 7.76 3.21 19.77
CA PHE A 168 8.46 2.61 18.63
C PHE A 168 9.96 2.95 18.64
N LEU A 169 10.29 4.24 18.77
CA LEU A 169 11.68 4.71 18.81
C LEU A 169 12.43 4.19 20.04
N HIS A 170 11.76 4.02 21.17
CA HIS A 170 12.32 3.37 22.35
C HIS A 170 12.62 1.90 22.10
N ALA A 171 11.68 1.16 21.48
CA ALA A 171 11.88 -0.25 21.15
C ALA A 171 13.04 -0.46 20.17
N LYS A 172 13.25 0.48 19.25
CA LYS A 172 14.41 0.49 18.33
C LYS A 172 15.72 1.01 18.97
N GLY A 173 15.69 1.36 20.26
CA GLY A 173 16.89 1.81 20.97
C GLY A 173 17.37 3.20 20.54
N VAL A 174 16.50 4.07 20.04
CA VAL A 174 16.83 5.44 19.58
C VAL A 174 16.70 6.46 20.71
N ILE A 175 15.63 6.35 21.50
CA ILE A 175 15.37 7.23 22.65
C ILE A 175 15.09 6.43 23.92
N TYR A 176 15.38 7.02 25.07
CA TYR A 176 15.00 6.51 26.38
C TYR A 176 14.34 7.60 27.23
N LYS A 177 13.66 7.18 28.30
CA LYS A 177 13.04 8.09 29.25
C LYS A 177 14.00 8.34 30.41
N GLU A 178 14.35 9.60 30.64
CA GLU A 178 15.29 9.98 31.71
C GLU A 178 14.67 9.71 33.10
N SER A 179 15.40 9.03 33.98
CA SER A 179 14.91 8.68 35.31
C SER A 179 14.57 9.93 36.14
N GLY A 180 13.37 9.97 36.72
CA GLY A 180 12.88 11.11 37.50
C GLY A 180 12.34 12.29 36.68
N LYS A 181 12.45 12.29 35.34
CA LYS A 181 11.87 13.32 34.46
C LYS A 181 10.85 12.71 33.48
N LYS A 182 9.90 13.53 33.01
CA LYS A 182 8.93 13.15 31.97
C LYS A 182 9.45 13.44 30.55
N ALA A 183 10.76 13.46 30.34
CA ALA A 183 11.40 13.84 29.08
C ALA A 183 12.01 12.62 28.36
N TRP A 184 11.91 12.63 27.04
CA TRP A 184 12.61 11.68 26.17
C TRP A 184 13.98 12.24 25.79
N VAL A 185 14.99 11.36 25.77
CA VAL A 185 16.39 11.71 25.48
C VAL A 185 16.95 10.69 24.49
N LEU A 186 17.79 11.14 23.54
CA LEU A 186 18.51 10.24 22.63
C LEU A 186 19.49 9.36 23.37
N TYR A 187 19.62 8.09 22.96
CA TYR A 187 20.74 7.26 23.39
C TYR A 187 22.08 7.83 22.92
N ALA A 188 23.16 7.48 23.62
CA ALA A 188 24.50 8.03 23.41
C ALA A 188 25.03 7.84 21.98
N ASN A 189 24.69 6.73 21.34
CA ASN A 189 25.01 6.43 19.94
C ASN A 189 24.39 7.42 18.92
N TYR A 190 23.30 8.11 19.30
CA TYR A 190 22.59 9.06 18.44
C TYR A 190 22.81 10.53 18.84
N ALA A 191 23.27 10.80 20.08
CA ALA A 191 23.37 12.14 20.65
C ALA A 191 24.33 13.09 19.90
N GLY A 192 25.27 12.59 19.09
CA GLY A 192 26.21 13.40 18.30
C GLY A 192 25.89 13.52 16.81
N LEU A 193 24.81 12.88 16.33
CA LEU A 193 24.53 12.78 14.89
C LEU A 193 23.72 13.95 14.33
N GLY A 194 23.37 14.92 15.18
CA GLY A 194 22.53 16.06 14.82
C GLY A 194 21.08 15.68 14.48
N LEU A 195 20.58 14.58 15.03
CA LEU A 195 19.23 14.07 14.77
C LEU A 195 18.16 14.83 15.56
N ALA A 196 18.49 15.32 16.75
CA ALA A 196 17.53 16.01 17.59
C ALA A 196 18.20 17.10 18.39
N ASP A 197 17.40 18.07 18.81
CA ASP A 197 17.78 19.12 19.75
C ASP A 197 16.74 19.18 20.87
N TYR A 198 17.06 19.89 21.95
CA TYR A 198 16.23 19.97 23.14
C TYR A 198 15.76 21.40 23.35
N GLU A 199 14.44 21.60 23.31
CA GLU A 199 13.86 22.88 23.65
C GLU A 199 13.44 22.90 25.12
N GLU A 200 13.90 23.92 25.83
CA GLU A 200 13.52 24.18 27.21
C GLU A 200 12.23 24.97 27.24
N PHE A 201 11.17 24.34 27.77
CA PHE A 201 9.88 24.96 27.98
C PHE A 201 9.64 25.10 29.49
N ALA A 202 9.41 26.32 29.96
CA ALA A 202 9.08 26.63 31.34
C ALA A 202 7.56 26.83 31.47
N PRO A 203 6.76 25.79 31.79
CA PRO A 203 5.31 25.95 31.95
C PRO A 203 4.95 26.93 33.09
N ASN A 204 5.78 26.99 34.13
CA ASN A 204 5.66 27.86 35.29
C ASN A 204 7.06 28.39 35.68
N GLU A 205 7.16 29.52 36.41
CA GLU A 205 8.42 30.15 36.86
C GLU A 205 9.36 29.22 37.65
N ARG A 206 8.85 28.12 38.20
CA ARG A 206 9.60 27.20 39.08
C ARG A 206 10.04 25.90 38.40
N THR A 207 9.62 25.62 37.16
CA THR A 207 9.90 24.32 36.52
C THR A 207 10.29 24.49 35.05
N ILE A 208 11.49 24.04 34.68
CA ILE A 208 11.95 23.95 33.29
C ILE A 208 11.79 22.50 32.83
N ARG A 209 11.10 22.28 31.71
CA ARG A 209 10.96 20.97 31.07
C ARG A 209 11.75 20.96 29.75
N LYS A 210 12.58 19.95 29.56
CA LYS A 210 13.26 19.71 28.27
C LYS A 210 12.37 18.84 27.39
N THR A 211 12.07 19.30 26.19
CA THR A 211 11.30 18.56 25.19
C THR A 211 12.20 18.23 24.01
N LEU A 212 12.28 16.95 23.66
CA LEU A 212 12.98 16.48 22.47
C LEU A 212 12.24 16.97 21.22
N LYS A 213 12.97 17.62 20.31
CA LYS A 213 12.50 17.95 18.97
C LYS A 213 13.51 17.46 17.94
N TRP A 214 13.02 17.12 16.76
CA TRP A 214 13.82 16.51 15.70
C TRP A 214 14.28 17.56 14.71
N THR A 215 15.51 17.43 14.23
CA THR A 215 15.95 18.16 13.04
C THR A 215 15.32 17.54 11.80
N ALA A 216 15.42 18.19 10.64
CA ALA A 216 14.96 17.58 9.39
C ALA A 216 15.69 16.26 9.09
N LYS A 217 16.99 16.17 9.47
CA LYS A 217 17.77 14.93 9.43
C LYS A 217 17.20 13.87 10.40
N GLY A 218 16.79 14.27 11.60
CA GLY A 218 16.10 13.42 12.56
C GLY A 218 14.77 12.88 12.05
N GLU A 219 13.95 13.73 11.45
CA GLU A 219 12.69 13.31 10.83
C GLU A 219 12.95 12.26 9.75
N ARG A 220 13.88 12.52 8.82
CA ARG A 220 14.24 11.55 7.77
C ARG A 220 14.68 10.20 8.36
N PHE A 221 15.54 10.22 9.37
CA PHE A 221 15.96 9.01 10.08
C PHE A 221 14.76 8.21 10.65
N ILE A 222 13.78 8.91 11.23
CA ILE A 222 12.55 8.27 11.73
C ILE A 222 11.72 7.68 10.58
N ARG A 223 11.59 8.40 9.46
CA ARG A 223 10.86 7.91 8.27
C ARG A 223 11.49 6.62 7.73
N ASP A 224 12.81 6.57 7.65
CA ASP A 224 13.55 5.40 7.18
C ASP A 224 13.33 4.19 8.11
N LEU A 225 13.34 4.41 9.43
CA LEU A 225 13.05 3.36 10.41
C LEU A 225 11.60 2.84 10.31
N LEU A 226 10.63 3.73 10.11
CA LEU A 226 9.23 3.35 9.93
C LEU A 226 9.04 2.55 8.64
N ALA A 227 9.68 2.98 7.55
CA ALA A 227 9.63 2.30 6.26
C ALA A 227 10.23 0.88 6.31
N GLN A 228 11.33 0.68 7.05
CA GLN A 228 11.94 -0.65 7.27
C GLN A 228 10.98 -1.63 7.94
N GLU A 229 10.05 -1.13 8.76
CA GLU A 229 9.03 -1.93 9.45
C GLU A 229 7.71 -2.00 8.67
N GLY A 230 7.68 -1.50 7.43
CA GLY A 230 6.50 -1.49 6.56
C GLY A 230 5.42 -0.49 6.97
N ILE A 231 5.73 0.47 7.86
CA ILE A 231 4.79 1.48 8.31
C ILE A 231 4.78 2.63 7.29
N LYS A 232 3.67 2.75 6.57
CA LYS A 232 3.48 3.75 5.51
C LYS A 232 2.86 5.03 6.07
N SER A 233 3.18 6.16 5.45
CA SER A 233 2.53 7.44 5.77
C SER A 233 1.10 7.48 5.25
N ASN A 234 0.27 8.35 5.82
CA ASN A 234 -1.11 8.54 5.38
C ASN A 234 -1.20 8.97 3.91
N THR A 235 -0.23 9.73 3.41
CA THR A 235 -0.16 10.12 1.99
C THR A 235 0.05 8.89 1.09
N GLN A 236 1.01 8.03 1.43
CA GLN A 236 1.28 6.80 0.67
C GLN A 236 0.10 5.83 0.74
N LEU A 237 -0.56 5.72 1.90
CA LEU A 237 -1.77 4.92 2.04
C LEU A 237 -2.90 5.49 1.18
N ALA A 238 -3.07 6.81 1.12
CA ALA A 238 -4.07 7.45 0.28
C ALA A 238 -3.78 7.27 -1.23
N GLU A 239 -2.52 7.36 -1.65
CA GLU A 239 -2.10 7.09 -3.02
C GLU A 239 -2.35 5.62 -3.42
N GLU A 240 -2.03 4.67 -2.53
CA GLU A 240 -2.30 3.25 -2.77
C GLU A 240 -3.79 2.94 -2.81
N VAL A 241 -4.60 3.58 -1.98
CA VAL A 241 -6.06 3.48 -2.04
C VAL A 241 -6.57 4.06 -3.37
N ALA A 242 -6.11 5.24 -3.77
CA ALA A 242 -6.50 5.85 -5.04
C ALA A 242 -6.13 4.99 -6.26
N LEU A 243 -5.01 4.27 -6.21
CA LEU A 243 -4.56 3.36 -7.28
C LEU A 243 -5.25 1.99 -7.26
N SER A 244 -5.86 1.61 -6.13
CA SER A 244 -6.47 0.29 -5.94
C SER A 244 -7.99 0.30 -5.84
N GLU A 245 -8.61 1.47 -5.70
CA GLU A 245 -10.05 1.62 -5.86
C GLU A 245 -10.41 1.34 -7.33
N PRO A 246 -11.12 0.24 -7.66
CA PRO A 246 -11.72 0.14 -8.96
C PRO A 246 -12.66 1.33 -9.13
N GLU A 247 -12.58 2.05 -10.24
CA GLU A 247 -13.67 2.90 -10.71
C GLU A 247 -14.87 1.98 -10.92
N ILE A 248 -15.65 1.75 -9.86
CA ILE A 248 -16.88 0.98 -9.95
C ILE A 248 -17.86 1.90 -10.67
N GLU A 249 -17.91 1.73 -11.98
CA GLU A 249 -18.93 2.33 -12.83
C GLU A 249 -20.28 1.73 -12.43
N TYR A 250 -20.95 2.38 -11.49
CA TYR A 250 -22.27 1.99 -11.05
C TYR A 250 -23.28 2.34 -12.14
N ASP A 251 -23.79 1.31 -12.82
CA ASP A 251 -24.76 1.38 -13.93
C ASP A 251 -26.23 1.44 -13.47
N GLY A 252 -26.46 1.38 -12.15
CA GLY A 252 -27.79 1.37 -11.56
C GLY A 252 -28.43 2.75 -11.40
N PRO A 253 -29.69 2.81 -10.92
CA PRO A 253 -30.36 4.07 -10.65
C PRO A 253 -29.70 4.80 -9.48
N TYR A 254 -29.62 6.11 -9.61
CA TYR A 254 -29.24 7.03 -8.56
C TYR A 254 -30.50 7.60 -7.88
N PHE A 255 -30.41 7.88 -6.59
CA PHE A 255 -31.50 8.41 -5.79
C PHE A 255 -31.05 9.70 -5.09
N SER A 256 -31.77 10.78 -5.33
CA SER A 256 -31.66 12.01 -4.54
C SER A 256 -32.20 11.81 -3.12
N ALA A 257 -31.77 12.64 -2.17
CA ALA A 257 -32.30 12.63 -0.81
C ALA A 257 -33.83 12.81 -0.76
N SER A 258 -34.39 13.60 -1.69
CA SER A 258 -35.84 13.75 -1.89
C SER A 258 -36.53 12.47 -2.34
N GLU A 259 -35.94 11.72 -3.27
CA GLU A 259 -36.51 10.45 -3.74
C GLU A 259 -36.45 9.38 -2.65
N ILE A 260 -35.37 9.32 -1.87
CA ILE A 260 -35.25 8.41 -0.72
C ILE A 260 -36.33 8.73 0.32
N ALA A 261 -36.49 10.00 0.69
CA ALA A 261 -37.54 10.42 1.62
C ALA A 261 -38.94 10.05 1.11
N TRP A 262 -39.21 10.29 -0.17
CA TRP A 262 -40.49 9.97 -0.79
C TRP A 262 -40.78 8.46 -0.82
N GLN A 263 -39.80 7.63 -1.20
CA GLN A 263 -39.93 6.17 -1.23
C GLN A 263 -40.20 5.59 0.16
N LEU A 264 -39.58 6.16 1.19
CA LEU A 264 -39.77 5.76 2.60
C LEU A 264 -40.99 6.42 3.26
N ARG A 265 -41.78 7.21 2.51
CA ARG A 265 -42.95 7.95 3.00
C ARG A 265 -42.65 8.91 4.16
N LEU A 266 -41.47 9.53 4.13
CA LEU A 266 -41.00 10.48 5.13
C LEU A 266 -41.35 11.92 4.73
N PRO A 267 -41.59 12.82 5.70
CA PRO A 267 -41.79 14.25 5.44
C PRO A 267 -40.59 14.91 4.75
N ASN A 268 -40.82 16.02 4.03
CA ASN A 268 -39.77 16.76 3.31
C ASN A 268 -38.60 17.24 4.20
N GLU A 269 -38.82 17.41 5.50
CA GLU A 269 -37.77 17.76 6.47
C GLU A 269 -36.64 16.71 6.51
N TRP A 270 -36.96 15.45 6.19
CA TRP A 270 -35.99 14.36 6.17
C TRP A 270 -34.98 14.47 5.03
N VAL A 271 -35.19 15.31 4.03
CA VAL A 271 -34.20 15.53 2.95
C VAL A 271 -32.89 16.08 3.52
N LYS A 272 -32.98 17.02 4.47
CA LYS A 272 -31.81 17.56 5.16
C LYS A 272 -31.18 16.51 6.08
N ILE A 273 -32.00 15.79 6.83
CA ILE A 273 -31.57 14.74 7.77
C ILE A 273 -30.83 13.63 7.02
N ILE A 274 -31.31 13.19 5.86
CA ILE A 274 -30.65 12.22 4.99
C ILE A 274 -29.24 12.69 4.60
N GLY A 275 -29.10 13.98 4.27
CA GLY A 275 -27.81 14.58 3.96
C GLY A 275 -26.83 14.54 5.15
N GLU A 276 -27.33 14.73 6.37
CA GLU A 276 -26.56 14.65 7.62
C GLU A 276 -26.22 13.21 7.98
N LEU A 277 -27.15 12.27 7.82
CA LEU A 277 -26.93 10.84 8.01
C LEU A 277 -25.87 10.30 7.07
N ALA A 278 -25.90 10.69 5.80
CA ALA A 278 -24.86 10.30 4.84
C ALA A 278 -23.47 10.82 5.21
N ASN A 279 -23.36 11.98 5.87
CA ASN A 279 -22.09 12.47 6.41
C ASN A 279 -21.65 11.64 7.63
N ARG A 280 -22.59 11.35 8.54
CA ARG A 280 -22.33 10.60 9.78
C ARG A 280 -21.88 9.16 9.50
N GLU A 281 -22.48 8.53 8.50
CA GLU A 281 -22.13 7.17 8.04
C GLU A 281 -20.91 7.16 7.10
N HIS A 282 -20.22 8.30 6.93
CA HIS A 282 -19.03 8.44 6.07
C HIS A 282 -19.25 7.96 4.63
N LEU A 283 -20.45 8.15 4.08
CA LEU A 283 -20.78 7.70 2.72
C LEU A 283 -20.23 8.63 1.64
N LYS A 284 -20.03 9.91 1.96
CA LYS A 284 -19.59 10.91 0.98
C LYS A 284 -18.07 10.92 0.84
N PRO A 285 -17.55 10.82 -0.41
CA PRO A 285 -16.12 10.92 -0.64
C PRO A 285 -15.59 12.31 -0.28
N ILE A 286 -14.38 12.36 0.28
CA ILE A 286 -13.73 13.62 0.68
C ILE A 286 -13.01 14.26 -0.52
N PHE A 287 -12.39 13.43 -1.37
CA PHE A 287 -11.49 13.89 -2.43
C PHE A 287 -12.00 13.61 -3.86
N ASN A 288 -12.94 12.68 -4.02
CA ASN A 288 -13.49 12.28 -5.31
C ASN A 288 -14.93 12.82 -5.49
N ASP A 289 -15.36 12.99 -6.73
CA ASP A 289 -16.74 13.39 -7.04
C ASP A 289 -17.73 12.21 -6.96
N SER A 290 -17.25 10.98 -6.86
CA SER A 290 -18.09 9.79 -6.67
C SER A 290 -17.36 8.67 -5.92
N ASN A 291 -18.14 7.74 -5.38
CA ASN A 291 -17.69 6.45 -4.86
C ASN A 291 -18.82 5.42 -4.99
N ILE A 292 -18.65 4.23 -4.40
CA ILE A 292 -19.65 3.15 -4.45
C ILE A 292 -21.01 3.50 -3.82
N PHE A 293 -21.08 4.53 -2.99
CA PHE A 293 -22.28 4.91 -2.24
C PHE A 293 -22.99 6.13 -2.83
N CYS A 294 -22.27 7.08 -3.40
CA CYS A 294 -22.86 8.31 -3.90
C CYS A 294 -21.98 9.02 -4.94
N ARG A 295 -22.59 9.94 -5.66
CA ARG A 295 -21.93 10.89 -6.54
C ARG A 295 -22.40 12.31 -6.26
N LYS A 296 -21.53 13.25 -6.55
CA LYS A 296 -21.75 14.68 -6.48
C LYS A 296 -22.30 15.14 -7.83
N THR A 297 -23.38 15.90 -7.79
CA THR A 297 -24.03 16.50 -8.96
C THR A 297 -24.30 17.99 -8.69
N PHE A 298 -24.68 18.73 -9.72
CA PHE A 298 -25.05 20.13 -9.61
C PHE A 298 -26.44 20.33 -10.22
N ASP A 299 -27.27 21.15 -9.58
CA ASP A 299 -28.55 21.55 -10.16
C ASP A 299 -28.38 22.64 -11.23
N GLU A 300 -29.48 23.02 -11.88
CA GLU A 300 -29.52 24.07 -12.92
C GLU A 300 -29.03 25.45 -12.45
N TYR A 301 -28.93 25.67 -11.12
CA TYR A 301 -28.40 26.89 -10.50
C TYR A 301 -26.97 26.73 -9.98
N GLY A 302 -26.30 25.61 -10.29
CA GLY A 302 -24.94 25.31 -9.84
C GLY A 302 -24.84 24.95 -8.35
N ARG A 303 -25.95 24.64 -7.67
CA ARG A 303 -25.92 24.22 -6.27
C ARG A 303 -25.56 22.75 -6.19
N LEU A 304 -24.66 22.44 -5.26
CA LEU A 304 -24.18 21.09 -5.03
C LEU A 304 -25.30 20.18 -4.52
N ARG A 305 -25.46 19.03 -5.16
CA ARG A 305 -26.39 17.96 -4.78
C ARG A 305 -25.62 16.64 -4.65
N TRP A 306 -26.16 15.76 -3.82
CA TRP A 306 -25.67 14.39 -3.68
C TRP A 306 -26.75 13.43 -4.14
N GLU A 307 -26.34 12.48 -4.95
CA GLU A 307 -27.15 11.37 -5.40
C GLU A 307 -26.53 10.07 -4.91
N TYR A 308 -27.35 9.17 -4.39
CA TYR A 308 -26.92 7.94 -3.76
C TYR A 308 -27.17 6.75 -4.66
N THR A 309 -26.21 5.83 -4.74
CA THR A 309 -26.41 4.53 -5.38
C THR A 309 -27.42 3.71 -4.57
N LYS A 310 -27.89 2.59 -5.12
CA LYS A 310 -28.73 1.63 -4.37
C LYS A 310 -28.05 1.14 -3.08
N TYR A 311 -26.73 1.06 -3.06
CA TYR A 311 -25.96 0.69 -1.87
C TYR A 311 -25.95 1.81 -0.84
N GLY A 312 -25.71 3.06 -1.27
CA GLY A 312 -25.78 4.24 -0.40
C GLY A 312 -27.19 4.44 0.18
N ALA A 313 -28.23 4.29 -0.63
CA ALA A 313 -29.62 4.42 -0.21
C ALA A 313 -29.99 3.39 0.88
N ARG A 314 -29.56 2.13 0.76
CA ARG A 314 -29.77 1.10 1.80
C ARG A 314 -29.08 1.41 3.12
N LYS A 315 -27.86 1.97 3.07
CA LYS A 315 -27.13 2.41 4.27
C LYS A 315 -27.87 3.56 4.96
N ILE A 316 -28.35 4.53 4.18
CA ILE A 316 -29.15 5.64 4.66
C ILE A 316 -30.46 5.15 5.28
N GLU A 317 -31.16 4.22 4.62
CA GLU A 317 -32.39 3.61 5.14
C GLU A 317 -32.17 2.91 6.49
N ALA A 318 -31.08 2.16 6.64
CA ALA A 318 -30.73 1.55 7.93
C ALA A 318 -30.49 2.60 9.03
N ALA A 319 -29.78 3.69 8.72
CA ALA A 319 -29.53 4.78 9.65
C ALA A 319 -30.81 5.55 10.03
N ILE A 320 -31.74 5.73 9.08
CA ILE A 320 -33.06 6.31 9.32
C ILE A 320 -33.86 5.45 10.31
N ASN A 321 -33.88 4.13 10.10
CA ASN A 321 -34.61 3.21 10.98
C ASN A 321 -34.05 3.25 12.42
N GLU A 322 -32.73 3.40 12.57
CA GLU A 322 -32.11 3.58 13.88
C GLU A 322 -32.54 4.90 14.55
N GLU A 323 -32.56 6.02 13.81
CA GLU A 323 -33.04 7.31 14.33
C GLU A 323 -34.51 7.28 14.74
N LEU A 324 -35.36 6.65 13.92
CA LEU A 324 -36.79 6.51 14.23
C LEU A 324 -37.00 5.66 15.49
N SER A 325 -36.19 4.62 15.70
CA SER A 325 -36.26 3.79 16.91
C SER A 325 -35.88 4.53 18.20
N LYS A 326 -35.00 5.54 18.12
CA LYS A 326 -34.58 6.37 19.26
C LYS A 326 -35.62 7.41 19.68
N ASN A 327 -36.52 7.80 18.78
CA ASN A 327 -37.57 8.79 19.05
C ASN A 327 -38.90 8.17 19.55
N VAL A 328 -38.98 6.83 19.62
CA VAL A 328 -40.19 6.08 20.04
C VAL A 328 -40.02 5.45 21.45
N GLY A 329 -38.84 5.58 22.06
CA GLY A 329 -38.59 5.23 23.47
C GLY A 329 -38.42 6.47 24.33
#